data_AF-A0A8T1ZV97-F1
#
_entry.id   AF-A0A8T1ZV97-F1
#
_cell.length_a   1.000
_cell.length_b   1.000
_cell.length_c   1.000
_cell.angle_alpha   90.00
_cell.angle_beta   90.00
_cell.angle_gamma   90.00
#
_symmetry.space_group_name_H-M   'P 1'
#
loop_
_entity.id
_entity.type
_entity.pdbx_description
1 polymer ?
#
loop_
_entity_poly.entity_id
_entity_poly.type
_entity_poly.pdbx_seq_one_letter_code
_entity_poly.pdbx_strand_id
1 'polypeptide(L)' 'ELHAKSMVENKDAHKWYIVEGLCSKYPDCNKHCKEIKFPLGGKCLKFGVNMMCTCIST' A
#
# COMPACT_ATOMS: atom_id res chain seq x y z
N GLU A 1 19.52 2.56 -0.56
CA GLU A 1 18.50 3.37 -1.26
C GLU A 1 17.19 3.30 -0.47
N LEU A 2 16.94 4.26 0.42
CA LEU A 2 15.69 4.34 1.18
C LEU A 2 14.59 4.83 0.24
N HIS A 3 13.80 3.90 -0.30
CA HIS A 3 12.55 4.24 -0.99
C HIS A 3 11.61 4.87 0.04
N ALA A 4 11.46 6.19 -0.02
CA ALA A 4 10.52 6.95 0.79
C ALA A 4 9.09 6.54 0.41
N LYS A 5 8.53 5.58 1.16
CA LYS A 5 7.15 5.12 0.97
C LYS A 5 6.22 6.20 1.51
N SER A 6 5.46 6.86 0.63
CA SER A 6 4.47 7.87 1.04
C SER A 6 3.41 7.23 1.94
N MET A 7 3.13 7.88 3.08
CA MET A 7 2.08 7.50 4.01
C MET A 7 0.81 8.31 3.75
N VAL A 8 -0.34 7.64 3.61
CA VAL A 8 -1.65 8.29 3.62
C VAL A 8 -2.36 7.95 4.92
N GLU A 9 -2.82 8.99 5.63
CA GLU A 9 -3.63 8.87 6.85
C GLU A 9 -5.12 8.91 6.48
N ASN A 10 -5.92 7.96 6.99
CA ASN A 10 -7.38 8.02 6.92
C ASN A 10 -7.93 8.20 8.34
N LYS A 11 -8.65 9.30 8.59
CA LYS A 11 -9.03 9.77 9.94
C LYS A 11 -9.99 8.86 10.72
N ASP A 12 -10.54 7.81 10.10
CA ASP A 12 -11.53 6.92 10.72
C ASP A 12 -10.96 5.60 11.28
N ALA A 13 -9.67 5.35 11.09
CA ALA A 13 -8.95 4.28 11.78
C ALA A 13 -7.45 4.59 11.71
N HIS A 14 -6.70 4.40 12.80
CA HIS A 14 -5.23 4.46 12.83
C HIS A 14 -4.62 3.43 11.86
N LYS A 15 -4.72 3.68 10.56
CA LYS A 15 -4.32 2.82 9.46
C LYS A 15 -3.47 3.67 8.54
N TRP A 16 -2.18 3.38 8.55
CA TRP A 16 -1.19 3.98 7.69
C TRP A 16 -1.11 3.16 6.41
N TYR A 17 -1.26 3.83 5.27
CA TYR A 17 -1.08 3.17 3.97
C TYR A 17 0.33 3.42 3.46
N ILE A 18 1.06 2.34 3.21
CA ILE A 18 2.42 2.37 2.70
C ILE A 18 2.41 2.08 1.21
N VAL A 19 2.83 3.05 0.39
CA VAL A 19 2.85 2.89 -1.07
C VAL A 19 4.04 2.03 -1.53
N GLU A 20 3.75 0.90 -2.18
CA GLU A 20 4.78 0.04 -2.80
C GLU A 20 5.09 0.44 -4.25
N GLY A 21 4.07 0.82 -5.02
CA GLY A 21 4.22 1.19 -6.43
C GLY A 21 2.95 0.92 -7.25
N LEU A 22 3.07 0.85 -8.58
CA LEU A 22 1.91 0.66 -9.48
C LEU A 22 1.27 -0.73 -9.30
N CYS A 23 -0.05 -0.79 -9.28
CA CYS A 23 -0.78 -2.05 -9.23
C CYS A 23 -0.48 -2.99 -10.40
N SER A 24 -0.13 -2.44 -11.58
CA SER A 24 0.30 -3.26 -12.71
C SER A 24 1.59 -4.03 -12.44
N LYS A 25 2.45 -3.57 -11.52
CA LYS A 25 3.65 -4.29 -11.06
C LYS A 25 3.37 -5.26 -9.92
N TYR A 26 2.29 -5.02 -9.17
CA TYR A 26 1.87 -5.82 -8.03
C TYR A 26 0.45 -6.35 -8.28
N PRO A 27 0.29 -7.32 -9.22
CA PRO A 27 -1.03 -7.84 -9.61
C PRO A 27 -1.81 -8.41 -8.42
N ASP A 28 -1.09 -8.95 -7.43
CA ASP A 28 -1.64 -9.42 -6.17
C ASP A 28 -1.09 -8.60 -4.99
N CYS A 29 -1.43 -7.31 -4.98
CA CYS A 29 -0.99 -6.35 -3.96
C CYS A 29 -1.24 -6.84 -2.52
N ASN A 30 -2.36 -7.52 -2.29
CA ASN A 30 -2.69 -8.08 -0.98
C ASN A 30 -1.69 -9.16 -0.55
N LYS A 31 -1.39 -10.12 -1.44
CA LYS A 31 -0.41 -11.17 -1.15
C LYS A 31 0.98 -10.59 -0.93
N HIS A 32 1.45 -9.71 -1.82
CA HIS A 32 2.76 -9.05 -1.71
C HIS A 32 2.93 -8.36 -0.35
N CYS A 33 1.95 -7.57 0.06
CA CYS A 33 1.98 -6.87 1.34
C CYS A 33 2.04 -7.83 2.54
N LYS A 34 1.31 -8.97 2.50
CA LYS A 34 1.38 -9.99 3.55
C LYS A 34 2.75 -10.66 3.64
N GLU A 35 3.40 -10.91 2.50
CA GLU A 35 4.73 -11.54 2.44
C GLU A 35 5.83 -10.64 3.02
N ILE A 36 5.71 -9.31 2.88
CA ILE A 36 6.74 -8.34 3.31
C ILE A 36 6.53 -7.74 4.71
N LYS A 37 5.59 -8.27 5.51
CA LYS A 37 5.27 -7.87 6.91
C LYS A 37 4.08 -6.93 7.16
N PHE A 38 3.13 -6.84 6.23
CA PHE A 38 1.84 -6.20 6.48
C PHE A 38 0.75 -7.27 6.63
N PRO A 39 0.44 -7.75 7.85
CA PRO A 39 -0.51 -8.85 8.05
C PRO A 39 -1.94 -8.50 7.59
N LEU A 40 -2.28 -7.21 7.60
CA LEU A 40 -3.53 -6.69 7.05
C LEU A 40 -3.57 -6.69 5.52
N GLY A 41 -2.45 -7.02 4.88
CA GLY A 41 -2.29 -7.06 3.44
C GLY A 41 -2.24 -5.67 2.82
N GLY A 42 -2.81 -5.56 1.64
CA GLY A 42 -2.72 -4.36 0.82
C GLY A 42 -3.85 -4.26 -0.18
N LYS A 43 -4.06 -3.05 -0.68
CA LYS A 43 -5.05 -2.77 -1.71
C LYS A 43 -4.53 -1.76 -2.72
N CYS A 44 -5.06 -1.87 -3.92
CA CYS A 44 -4.88 -0.91 -4.98
C CYS A 44 -5.75 0.32 -4.73
N LEU A 45 -5.11 1.46 -4.46
CA LEU A 45 -5.76 2.74 -4.27
C LEU A 45 -5.48 3.66 -5.45
N LYS A 46 -6.47 4.47 -5.82
CA LYS A 46 -6.33 5.46 -6.89
C LYS A 46 -5.60 6.69 -6.37
N PHE A 47 -4.43 6.98 -6.94
CA PHE A 47 -3.65 8.19 -6.72
C PHE A 47 -3.63 8.99 -8.03
N GLY A 48 -4.52 9.98 -8.13
CA GLY A 48 -4.73 10.73 -9.36
C GLY A 48 -5.25 9.83 -10.48
N VAL A 49 -4.44 9.64 -11.53
CA VAL A 49 -4.77 8.79 -12.69
C VAL A 49 -4.25 7.35 -12.55
N ASN A 50 -3.37 7.07 -11.59
CA ASN A 50 -2.71 5.78 -11.44
C ASN A 50 -3.30 4.98 -10.27
N MET A 51 -3.34 3.65 -10.42
CA MET A 51 -3.61 2.73 -9.31
C MET A 51 -2.30 2.33 -8.66
N MET A 52 -2.13 2.64 -7.37
CA MET A 52 -0.96 2.24 -6.60
C MET A 52 -1.31 1.17 -5.57
N CYS A 53 -0.48 0.14 -5.50
CA CYS A 53 -0.50 -0.85 -4.45
C CYS A 53 -0.06 -0.20 -3.14
N THR A 54 -0.93 -0.29 -2.14
CA THR A 54 -0.69 0.24 -0.81
C THR A 54 -0.85 -0.86 0.22
N CYS A 55 0.16 -1.06 1.06
CA CYS A 55 0.09 -1.96 2.19
C CYS A 55 -0.52 -1.27 3.41
N ILE A 56 -1.34 -2.01 4.16
CA ILE A 56 -2.05 -1.49 5.33
C ILE A 56 -1.20 -1.78 6.56
N SER A 57 -0.73 -0.72 7.21
CA SER A 57 -0.04 -0.76 8.50
C SER A 57 -0.93 -0.17 9.59
N THR A 58 -0.89 -0.75 10.78
CA THR A 58 -1.44 -0.17 12.02
C THR A 58 -0.37 0.59 12.77
#